data_AF-A0A2V5WCU8-F1
#
_entry.id   AF-A0A2V5WCU8-F1
#
_cell.length_a   1.000
_cell.length_b   1.000
_cell.length_c   1.000
_cell.angle_alpha   90.00
_cell.angle_beta   90.00
_cell.angle_gamma   90.00
#
_symmetry.space_group_name_H-M   'P 1'
#
loop_
_entity.id
_entity.type
_entity.pdbx_description
1 polymer ?
#
loop_
_entity_poly.entity_id
_entity_poly.type
_entity_poly.pdbx_seq_one_letter_code
_entity_poly.pdbx_strand_id
1 'polypeptide(L)'
;MKRRNFLQLIALGSAAAMTGQTLASAGPKPAPLAARSKVKPFELDEATIAEFQAGMKSGRYSSLSLVKKYLARIEQIDKHGPAINAVIEINPDVIAIARALDEERKAKGPRGALHGIPVLIKDNIGTHDRMTTTAGSLALAGSIPPRDSFVAQRLREAGAVILGKTNLSEWANFRSTHSTSGWSGRGGLTRNPYALDRNPSGSSSGSAVAVAANLCAVAVGTETDGSIVSPSSTNGIVGIKPTV
;
A
#
# COMPACT_ATOMS: atom_id res chain seq x y z
N MET A 1 -2.40 20.46 2.57
CA MET A 1 -2.29 20.43 1.09
C MET A 1 -2.26 18.96 0.65
N LYS A 2 -3.21 18.47 -0.16
CA LYS A 2 -3.26 17.04 -0.54
C LYS A 2 -2.07 16.69 -1.44
N ARG A 3 -1.28 15.65 -1.13
CA ARG A 3 -0.04 15.28 -1.86
C ARG A 3 -0.23 15.17 -3.37
N ARG A 4 -1.38 14.63 -3.80
CA ARG A 4 -1.76 14.50 -5.22
C ARG A 4 -1.94 15.84 -5.94
N ASN A 5 -2.37 16.89 -5.25
CA ASN A 5 -2.52 18.22 -5.83
C ASN A 5 -1.17 18.94 -5.96
N PHE A 6 -0.23 18.67 -5.04
CA PHE A 6 1.11 19.28 -5.06
C PHE A 6 1.93 18.84 -6.29
N LEU A 7 1.92 17.54 -6.62
CA LEU A 7 2.60 17.04 -7.83
C LEU A 7 1.98 17.57 -9.14
N GLN A 8 0.66 17.79 -9.17
CA GLN A 8 -0.02 18.39 -10.33
C GLN A 8 0.36 19.86 -10.53
N LEU A 9 0.63 20.61 -9.46
CA LEU A 9 1.01 22.03 -9.53
C LEU A 9 2.44 22.24 -10.06
N ILE A 10 3.37 21.30 -9.82
CA ILE A 10 4.75 21.42 -10.32
C ILE A 10 4.82 21.19 -11.85
N ALA A 11 3.95 20.34 -12.41
CA ALA A 11 3.91 20.10 -13.86
C ALA A 11 3.43 21.32 -14.70
N LEU A 12 2.89 22.36 -14.05
CA LEU A 12 2.44 23.60 -14.69
C LEU A 12 3.47 24.75 -14.59
N GLY A 13 4.62 24.53 -13.94
CA GLY A 13 5.54 25.59 -13.53
C GLY A 13 6.75 25.87 -14.43
N SER A 14 6.95 25.16 -15.55
CA SER A 14 8.14 25.32 -16.39
C SER A 14 7.80 25.55 -17.85
N ALA A 15 7.37 26.78 -18.17
CA ALA A 15 7.31 27.29 -19.54
C ALA A 15 7.71 28.78 -19.59
N ALA A 16 9.01 29.04 -19.71
CA ALA A 16 9.61 30.29 -20.19
C ALA A 16 11.11 30.03 -20.40
N ALA A 17 11.83 30.42 -21.45
CA ALA A 17 11.51 31.02 -22.75
C ALA A 17 12.74 30.74 -23.63
N MET A 18 12.57 30.29 -24.88
CA MET A 18 13.62 30.41 -25.91
C MET A 18 12.96 30.84 -27.22
N THR A 19 13.30 32.06 -27.64
CA THR A 19 12.93 32.66 -28.92
C THR A 19 13.80 32.07 -30.04
N GLY A 20 13.18 31.38 -30.99
CA GLY A 20 13.82 30.88 -32.22
C GLY A 20 12.76 30.59 -33.28
N GLN A 21 12.97 31.12 -34.48
CA GLN A 21 12.01 31.18 -35.58
C GLN A 21 11.56 29.82 -36.13
N THR A 22 10.37 29.87 -36.71
CA THR A 22 9.47 28.79 -37.15
C THR A 22 9.97 27.95 -38.33
N LEU A 23 9.93 26.62 -38.16
CA LEU A 23 9.60 25.67 -39.22
C LEU A 23 8.40 24.85 -38.73
N ALA A 24 7.22 25.13 -39.28
CA ALA A 24 5.98 24.46 -38.91
C ALA A 24 5.95 23.03 -39.48
N SER A 25 6.57 22.08 -38.80
CA SER A 25 6.20 20.67 -38.91
C SER A 25 4.97 20.45 -38.05
N ALA A 26 3.89 19.90 -38.62
CA ALA A 26 2.73 19.44 -37.85
C ALA A 26 3.15 18.31 -36.92
N GLY A 27 3.62 18.68 -35.72
CA GLY A 27 3.96 17.75 -34.66
C GLY A 27 2.72 16.95 -34.26
N PRO A 28 2.90 15.71 -33.75
CA PRO A 28 1.78 14.89 -33.32
C PRO A 28 0.92 15.68 -32.32
N LYS A 29 -0.40 15.71 -32.56
CA LYS A 29 -1.39 16.32 -31.66
C LYS A 29 -1.08 15.86 -30.23
N PRO A 30 -0.97 16.78 -29.25
CA PRO A 30 -0.83 16.38 -27.86
C PRO A 30 -2.00 15.46 -27.52
N ALA A 31 -1.68 14.26 -27.05
CA ALA A 31 -2.68 13.30 -26.61
C ALA A 31 -3.62 14.01 -25.61
N PRO A 32 -4.95 13.81 -25.73
CA PRO A 32 -5.88 14.43 -24.79
C PRO A 32 -5.45 14.10 -23.36
N LEU A 33 -5.38 15.11 -22.50
CA LEU A 33 -5.12 14.96 -21.06
C LEU A 33 -5.92 13.75 -20.58
N ALA A 34 -5.22 12.75 -20.06
CA ALA A 34 -5.79 11.47 -19.64
C ALA A 34 -7.12 11.70 -18.91
N ALA A 35 -8.18 11.01 -19.38
CA ALA A 35 -9.50 11.07 -18.79
C ALA A 35 -9.39 11.06 -17.26
N ARG A 36 -9.88 12.11 -16.60
CA ARG A 36 -9.88 12.22 -15.14
C ARG A 36 -10.35 10.89 -14.56
N SER A 37 -9.46 10.23 -13.83
CA SER A 37 -9.74 8.97 -13.15
C SER A 37 -11.08 9.05 -12.42
N LYS A 38 -12.02 8.14 -12.73
CA LYS A 38 -13.34 8.04 -12.09
C LYS A 38 -13.27 7.50 -10.65
N VAL A 39 -12.11 7.56 -10.00
CA VAL A 39 -11.95 7.10 -8.61
C VAL A 39 -12.63 8.09 -7.69
N LYS A 40 -13.62 7.59 -6.94
CA LYS A 40 -14.38 8.39 -5.97
C LYS A 40 -13.43 8.95 -4.89
N PRO A 41 -13.67 10.18 -4.39
CA PRO A 41 -12.98 10.69 -3.22
C PRO A 41 -13.08 9.68 -2.06
N PHE A 42 -11.99 9.55 -1.30
CA PHE A 42 -11.95 8.67 -0.15
C PHE A 42 -11.92 9.47 1.14
N GLU A 43 -12.77 9.07 2.08
CA GLU A 43 -12.94 9.78 3.35
C GLU A 43 -11.66 9.75 4.20
N LEU A 44 -10.89 8.66 4.13
CA LEU A 44 -9.67 8.49 4.92
C LEU A 44 -8.39 8.86 4.15
N ASP A 45 -8.51 9.62 3.06
CA ASP A 45 -7.36 10.04 2.23
C ASP A 45 -6.41 10.90 3.06
N GLU A 46 -5.15 10.46 3.20
CA GLU A 46 -4.09 11.12 3.98
C GLU A 46 -4.33 11.22 5.50
N ALA A 47 -5.29 10.48 6.06
CA ALA A 47 -5.52 10.45 7.49
C ALA A 47 -4.38 9.72 8.24
N THR A 48 -3.92 10.32 9.33
CA THR A 48 -2.81 9.81 10.15
C THR A 48 -3.28 8.83 11.22
N ILE A 49 -2.35 8.02 11.73
CA ILE A 49 -2.62 7.13 12.87
C ILE A 49 -3.12 7.92 14.10
N ALA A 50 -2.57 9.10 14.36
CA ALA A 50 -3.00 9.96 15.46
C ALA A 50 -4.46 10.43 15.28
N GLU A 51 -4.86 10.81 14.07
CA GLU A 51 -6.25 11.19 13.75
C GLU A 51 -7.21 10.01 13.84
N PHE A 52 -6.79 8.79 13.45
CA PHE A 52 -7.58 7.58 13.66
C PHE A 52 -7.75 7.27 15.14
N GLN A 53 -6.69 7.37 15.94
CA GLN A 53 -6.80 7.17 17.40
C GLN A 53 -7.71 8.21 18.04
N ALA A 54 -7.59 9.49 17.66
CA ALA A 54 -8.48 10.55 18.14
C ALA A 54 -9.94 10.30 17.72
N GLY A 55 -10.17 9.90 16.47
CA GLY A 55 -11.50 9.57 15.96
C GLY A 55 -12.11 8.33 16.61
N MET A 56 -11.31 7.32 16.95
CA MET A 56 -11.79 6.17 17.72
C MET A 56 -12.07 6.52 19.18
N LYS A 57 -11.25 7.40 19.79
CA LYS A 57 -11.49 7.92 21.14
C LYS A 57 -12.78 8.75 21.22
N SER A 58 -13.08 9.54 20.19
CA SER A 58 -14.28 10.37 20.13
C SER A 58 -15.54 9.62 19.66
N GLY A 59 -15.43 8.34 19.32
CA GLY A 59 -16.53 7.54 18.75
C GLY A 59 -16.88 7.85 17.29
N ARG A 60 -16.13 8.73 16.62
CA ARG A 60 -16.30 9.03 15.18
C ARG A 60 -15.96 7.81 14.31
N TYR A 61 -15.00 7.02 14.74
CA TYR A 61 -14.59 5.78 14.08
C TYR A 61 -14.60 4.60 15.06
N SER A 62 -14.76 3.42 14.50
CA SER A 62 -14.36 2.16 15.12
C SER A 62 -13.31 1.48 14.24
N SER A 63 -12.51 0.56 14.78
CA SER A 63 -11.59 -0.27 14.01
C SER A 63 -12.32 -1.00 12.88
N LEU A 64 -13.48 -1.60 13.18
CA LEU A 64 -14.32 -2.24 12.17
C LEU A 64 -14.76 -1.27 11.06
N SER A 65 -15.10 -0.03 11.41
CA SER A 65 -15.47 0.99 10.42
C SER A 65 -14.29 1.36 9.51
N LEU A 66 -13.07 1.48 10.06
CA LEU A 66 -11.86 1.78 9.29
C LEU A 66 -11.51 0.61 8.36
N VAL A 67 -11.54 -0.61 8.88
CA VAL A 67 -11.29 -1.83 8.10
C VAL A 67 -12.26 -1.94 6.93
N LYS A 68 -13.57 -1.76 7.16
CA LYS A 68 -14.56 -1.80 6.08
C LYS A 68 -14.30 -0.75 4.99
N LYS A 69 -13.91 0.47 5.38
CA LYS A 69 -13.56 1.54 4.43
C LYS A 69 -12.33 1.20 3.60
N TYR A 70 -11.28 0.65 4.20
CA TYR A 70 -10.09 0.23 3.46
C TYR A 70 -10.34 -0.99 2.57
N LEU A 71 -11.10 -2.00 3.02
CA LEU A 71 -11.49 -3.14 2.19
C LEU A 71 -12.28 -2.69 0.95
N ALA A 72 -13.25 -1.79 1.12
CA ALA A 72 -14.01 -1.23 0.01
C ALA A 72 -13.12 -0.47 -0.99
N ARG A 73 -12.09 0.22 -0.48
CA ARG A 73 -11.14 0.93 -1.34
C ARG A 73 -10.21 -0.03 -2.07
N ILE A 74 -9.68 -1.05 -1.40
CA ILE A 74 -8.88 -2.11 -2.03
C ILE A 74 -9.69 -2.73 -3.18
N GLU A 75 -10.94 -3.08 -2.92
CA GLU A 75 -11.82 -3.63 -3.95
C GLU A 75 -11.97 -2.70 -5.16
N GLN A 76 -12.18 -1.40 -4.89
CA GLN A 76 -12.42 -0.40 -5.92
C GLN A 76 -11.20 -0.09 -6.81
N ILE A 77 -9.98 -0.07 -6.24
CA ILE A 77 -8.79 0.42 -6.96
C ILE A 77 -7.64 -0.57 -7.10
N ASP A 78 -7.54 -1.55 -6.19
CA ASP A 78 -6.52 -2.60 -6.27
C ASP A 78 -6.95 -3.71 -7.23
N LYS A 79 -8.20 -4.17 -7.08
CA LYS A 79 -8.78 -5.29 -7.83
C LYS A 79 -9.56 -4.85 -9.05
N HIS A 80 -10.27 -3.74 -8.92
CA HIS A 80 -11.03 -3.11 -9.99
C HIS A 80 -10.45 -1.74 -10.35
N GLY A 81 -11.15 -1.00 -11.21
CA GLY A 81 -10.78 0.35 -11.60
C GLY A 81 -9.38 0.39 -12.23
N PRO A 82 -8.41 1.15 -11.68
CA PRO A 82 -7.04 1.19 -12.18
C PRO A 82 -6.27 -0.14 -12.05
N ALA A 83 -6.77 -1.09 -11.23
CA ALA A 83 -6.18 -2.41 -11.00
C ALA A 83 -4.69 -2.33 -10.65
N ILE A 84 -4.36 -1.57 -9.59
CA ILE A 84 -2.97 -1.33 -9.20
C ILE A 84 -2.29 -2.55 -8.56
N ASN A 85 -3.09 -3.53 -8.12
CA ASN A 85 -2.65 -4.88 -7.76
C ASN A 85 -1.46 -4.92 -6.77
N ALA A 86 -1.59 -4.15 -5.71
CA ALA A 86 -0.66 -4.02 -4.60
C ALA A 86 -0.94 -5.03 -3.46
N VAL A 87 -2.18 -5.50 -3.31
CA VAL A 87 -2.57 -6.45 -2.25
C VAL A 87 -2.64 -7.86 -2.82
N ILE A 88 -1.82 -8.80 -2.37
CA ILE A 88 -1.84 -10.17 -2.92
C ILE A 88 -2.89 -11.06 -2.24
N GLU A 89 -3.22 -10.79 -0.98
CA GLU A 89 -4.14 -11.59 -0.18
C GLU A 89 -4.78 -10.75 0.92
N ILE A 90 -6.07 -10.93 1.19
CA ILE A 90 -6.79 -10.31 2.31
C ILE A 90 -6.93 -11.33 3.44
N ASN A 91 -6.76 -10.87 4.68
CA ASN A 91 -7.00 -11.71 5.85
C ASN A 91 -8.51 -12.02 5.95
N PRO A 92 -8.93 -13.30 5.86
CA PRO A 92 -10.35 -13.66 5.90
C PRO A 92 -11.00 -13.35 7.26
N ASP A 93 -10.22 -13.25 8.34
CA ASP A 93 -10.70 -13.03 9.70
C ASP A 93 -10.73 -11.54 10.10
N VAL A 94 -10.35 -10.64 9.19
CA VAL A 94 -10.11 -9.22 9.49
C VAL A 94 -11.31 -8.50 10.10
N ILE A 95 -12.53 -8.87 9.71
CA ILE A 95 -13.77 -8.30 10.24
C ILE A 95 -14.01 -8.73 11.70
N ALA A 96 -13.74 -10.00 12.02
CA ALA A 96 -13.88 -10.52 13.36
C ALA A 96 -12.80 -9.93 14.30
N ILE A 97 -11.55 -9.85 13.81
CA ILE A 97 -10.43 -9.24 14.53
C ILE A 97 -10.72 -7.77 14.86
N ALA A 98 -11.18 -6.99 13.88
CA ALA A 98 -11.48 -5.57 14.09
C ALA A 98 -12.61 -5.35 15.10
N ARG A 99 -13.65 -6.20 15.06
CA ARG A 99 -14.75 -6.17 16.03
C ARG A 99 -14.27 -6.51 17.44
N ALA A 100 -13.42 -7.53 17.59
CA ALA A 100 -12.85 -7.89 18.88
C ALA A 100 -12.02 -6.74 19.48
N LEU A 101 -11.24 -6.02 18.65
CA LEU A 101 -10.48 -4.85 19.10
C LEU A 101 -11.36 -3.65 19.46
N ASP A 102 -12.51 -3.48 18.80
CA ASP A 102 -13.50 -2.46 19.19
C ASP A 102 -14.09 -2.77 20.57
N GLU A 103 -14.45 -4.03 20.84
CA GLU A 103 -14.96 -4.44 22.16
C GLU A 103 -13.88 -4.37 23.25
N GLU A 104 -12.65 -4.77 22.94
CA GLU A 104 -11.52 -4.62 23.85
C GLU A 104 -11.26 -3.15 24.19
N ARG A 105 -11.31 -2.26 23.19
CA ARG A 105 -11.13 -0.81 23.41
C ARG A 105 -12.14 -0.29 24.42
N LYS A 106 -13.41 -0.72 24.33
CA LYS A 106 -14.47 -0.31 25.27
C LYS A 106 -14.26 -0.90 26.66
N ALA A 107 -13.87 -2.17 26.74
CA ALA A 107 -13.77 -2.89 28.01
C ALA A 107 -12.48 -2.58 28.81
N LYS A 108 -11.34 -2.42 28.12
CA LYS A 108 -10.01 -2.34 28.73
C LYS A 108 -9.20 -1.11 28.30
N GLY A 109 -9.69 -0.36 27.32
CA GLY A 109 -8.91 0.69 26.67
C GLY A 109 -8.01 0.16 25.55
N PRO A 110 -7.31 1.05 24.83
CA PRO A 110 -6.42 0.66 23.74
C PRO A 110 -5.11 0.06 24.27
N ARG A 111 -4.59 -0.98 23.59
CA ARG A 111 -3.26 -1.57 23.85
C ARG A 111 -2.10 -0.60 23.58
N GLY A 112 -2.33 0.44 22.76
CA GLY A 112 -1.34 1.43 22.38
C GLY A 112 -1.76 2.21 21.14
N ALA A 113 -0.82 2.93 20.53
CA ALA A 113 -1.06 3.79 19.37
C ALA A 113 -1.54 3.03 18.12
N LEU A 114 -1.29 1.72 18.04
CA LEU A 114 -1.71 0.88 16.91
C LEU A 114 -3.04 0.13 17.17
N HIS A 115 -3.68 0.32 18.33
CA HIS A 115 -4.90 -0.41 18.65
C HIS A 115 -6.02 -0.12 17.64
N GLY A 116 -6.45 -1.15 16.93
CA GLY A 116 -7.48 -1.06 15.89
C GLY A 116 -7.02 -0.48 14.55
N ILE A 117 -5.73 -0.19 14.37
CA ILE A 117 -5.20 0.45 13.15
C ILE A 117 -5.01 -0.58 12.02
N PRO A 118 -5.56 -0.35 10.82
CA PRO A 118 -5.41 -1.26 9.67
C PRO A 118 -4.01 -1.18 9.03
N VAL A 119 -3.30 -2.31 9.00
CA VAL A 119 -1.92 -2.45 8.51
C VAL A 119 -1.85 -3.51 7.41
N LEU A 120 -1.05 -3.27 6.38
CA LEU A 120 -0.67 -4.30 5.40
C LEU A 120 0.78 -4.74 5.62
N ILE A 121 1.10 -6.01 5.37
CA ILE A 121 2.47 -6.52 5.51
C ILE A 121 2.92 -7.18 4.21
N LYS A 122 4.20 -7.13 3.87
CA LYS A 122 4.74 -7.77 2.67
C LYS A 122 4.58 -9.30 2.75
N ASP A 123 4.30 -9.95 1.62
CA ASP A 123 4.02 -11.39 1.55
C ASP A 123 5.24 -12.32 1.81
N ASN A 124 6.41 -11.75 2.14
CA ASN A 124 7.54 -12.50 2.71
C ASN A 124 7.61 -12.41 4.25
N ILE A 125 6.60 -11.82 4.90
CA ILE A 125 6.48 -11.73 6.36
C ILE A 125 5.49 -12.79 6.83
N GLY A 126 6.00 -13.78 7.56
CA GLY A 126 5.21 -14.91 8.05
C GLY A 126 4.11 -14.49 9.04
N THR A 127 2.90 -15.01 8.84
CA THR A 127 1.82 -15.00 9.83
C THR A 127 1.30 -16.41 10.06
N HIS A 128 0.88 -16.71 11.27
CA HIS A 128 0.19 -17.94 11.63
C HIS A 128 -1.30 -17.67 11.82
N ASP A 129 -1.93 -17.33 10.72
CA ASP A 129 -3.36 -17.21 10.57
C ASP A 129 -3.78 -17.86 9.25
N ARG A 130 -5.01 -17.60 8.78
CA ARG A 130 -5.54 -18.21 7.57
C ARG A 130 -4.98 -17.62 6.26
N MET A 131 -3.95 -16.77 6.34
CA MET A 131 -3.26 -16.25 5.16
C MET A 131 -2.02 -17.08 4.83
N THR A 132 -1.68 -17.13 3.55
CA THR A 132 -0.42 -17.75 3.11
C THR A 132 0.75 -16.77 3.19
N THR A 133 1.99 -17.29 3.18
CA THR A 133 3.21 -16.47 3.05
C THR A 133 4.05 -17.05 1.92
N THR A 134 4.07 -16.39 0.77
CA THR A 134 4.52 -17.02 -0.48
C THR A 134 5.75 -16.38 -1.11
N ALA A 135 6.21 -15.23 -0.59
CA ALA A 135 7.21 -14.39 -1.26
C ALA A 135 6.85 -14.11 -2.74
N GLY A 136 5.55 -14.09 -3.06
CA GLY A 136 5.02 -13.93 -4.41
C GLY A 136 5.07 -15.20 -5.29
N SER A 137 5.59 -16.32 -4.80
CA SER A 137 5.79 -17.54 -5.60
C SER A 137 4.62 -18.51 -5.51
N LEU A 138 4.21 -19.07 -6.65
CA LEU A 138 3.22 -20.15 -6.71
C LEU A 138 3.71 -21.44 -6.02
N ALA A 139 5.03 -21.64 -5.89
CA ALA A 139 5.59 -22.81 -5.20
C ALA A 139 5.23 -22.87 -3.71
N LEU A 140 4.90 -21.72 -3.11
CA LEU A 140 4.51 -21.60 -1.71
C LEU A 140 3.01 -21.31 -1.54
N ALA A 141 2.21 -21.45 -2.61
CA ALA A 141 0.76 -21.33 -2.51
C ALA A 141 0.21 -22.35 -1.50
N GLY A 142 -0.55 -21.87 -0.50
CA GLY A 142 -1.03 -22.69 0.61
C GLY A 142 -0.05 -22.85 1.78
N SER A 143 1.16 -22.29 1.70
CA SER A 143 2.12 -22.33 2.80
C SER A 143 1.70 -21.38 3.93
N ILE A 144 1.36 -21.95 5.08
CA ILE A 144 1.08 -21.22 6.32
C ILE A 144 2.23 -21.47 7.29
N PRO A 145 3.01 -20.44 7.66
CA PRO A 145 4.05 -20.56 8.68
C PRO A 145 3.54 -21.14 10.01
N PRO A 146 4.34 -21.93 10.76
CA PRO A 146 3.91 -22.55 12.02
C PRO A 146 3.76 -21.55 13.17
N ARG A 147 4.22 -20.31 12.99
CA ARG A 147 4.09 -19.21 13.95
C ARG A 147 4.18 -17.86 13.23
N ASP A 148 3.64 -16.82 13.85
CA ASP A 148 3.88 -15.45 13.41
C ASP A 148 5.40 -15.16 13.40
N SER A 149 5.84 -14.40 12.40
CA SER A 149 7.12 -13.71 12.50
C SER A 149 7.10 -12.76 13.70
N PHE A 150 8.27 -12.47 14.28
CA PHE A 150 8.35 -11.62 15.46
C PHE A 150 7.70 -10.23 15.25
N VAL A 151 7.87 -9.63 14.07
CA VAL A 151 7.24 -8.35 13.72
C VAL A 151 5.72 -8.46 13.63
N ALA A 152 5.17 -9.52 13.03
CA ALA A 152 3.73 -9.73 12.97
C ALA A 152 3.13 -9.92 14.37
N GLN A 153 3.82 -10.70 15.22
CA GLN A 153 3.43 -10.89 16.62
C GLN A 153 3.38 -9.55 17.38
N ARG A 154 4.42 -8.71 17.27
CA ARG A 154 4.47 -7.38 17.92
C ARG A 154 3.37 -6.46 17.43
N LEU A 155 3.05 -6.48 16.13
CA LEU A 155 1.92 -5.72 15.57
C LEU A 155 0.60 -6.14 16.22
N ARG A 156 0.34 -7.45 16.34
CA ARG A 156 -0.88 -7.97 16.99
C ARG A 156 -0.95 -7.59 18.46
N GLU A 157 0.16 -7.67 19.19
CA GLU A 157 0.23 -7.27 20.58
C GLU A 157 0.01 -5.77 20.77
N ALA A 158 0.48 -4.93 19.86
CA ALA A 158 0.15 -3.51 19.83
C ALA A 158 -1.30 -3.21 19.42
N GLY A 159 -2.07 -4.25 19.06
CA GLY A 159 -3.48 -4.15 18.67
C GLY A 159 -3.70 -3.76 17.21
N ALA A 160 -2.69 -3.87 16.34
CA ALA A 160 -2.85 -3.60 14.91
C ALA A 160 -3.74 -4.66 14.24
N VAL A 161 -4.54 -4.23 13.26
CA VAL A 161 -5.32 -5.12 12.40
C VAL A 161 -4.55 -5.39 11.13
N ILE A 162 -3.98 -6.59 10.99
CA ILE A 162 -3.32 -7.00 9.74
C ILE A 162 -4.40 -7.28 8.70
N LEU A 163 -4.61 -6.34 7.78
CA LEU A 163 -5.61 -6.41 6.70
C LEU A 163 -5.34 -7.55 5.74
N GLY A 164 -4.07 -7.86 5.50
CA GLY A 164 -3.67 -8.72 4.41
C GLY A 164 -2.17 -8.67 4.11
N LYS A 165 -1.82 -9.33 3.01
CA LYS A 165 -0.47 -9.36 2.45
C LYS A 165 -0.37 -8.45 1.22
N THR A 166 0.77 -7.79 1.06
CA THR A 166 1.08 -6.99 -0.13
C THR A 166 1.96 -7.76 -1.09
N ASN A 167 1.70 -7.58 -2.39
CA ASN A 167 2.51 -8.12 -3.46
C ASN A 167 3.94 -7.55 -3.41
N LEU A 168 4.86 -8.24 -4.05
CA LEU A 168 6.28 -7.91 -4.09
C LEU A 168 6.89 -8.32 -5.43
N SER A 169 8.12 -7.89 -5.65
CA SER A 169 8.96 -8.57 -6.65
C SER A 169 9.28 -9.98 -6.13
N GLU A 170 8.95 -11.01 -6.90
CA GLU A 170 9.08 -12.42 -6.49
C GLU A 170 10.45 -12.72 -5.87
N TRP A 171 10.47 -13.49 -4.77
CA TRP A 171 11.69 -13.79 -4.01
C TRP A 171 12.49 -12.56 -3.60
N ALA A 172 11.78 -11.49 -3.24
CA ALA A 172 12.37 -10.20 -2.90
C ALA A 172 13.32 -9.64 -3.99
N ASN A 173 12.98 -9.87 -5.26
CA ASN A 173 13.77 -9.51 -6.43
C ASN A 173 15.10 -10.30 -6.60
N PHE A 174 15.29 -11.39 -5.86
CA PHE A 174 16.51 -12.20 -5.90
C PHE A 174 16.32 -13.50 -6.68
N ARG A 175 15.73 -13.39 -7.88
CA ARG A 175 15.36 -14.53 -8.73
C ARG A 175 16.04 -14.55 -10.10
N SER A 176 16.31 -13.38 -10.67
CA SER A 176 16.84 -13.23 -12.04
C SER A 176 17.54 -11.89 -12.19
N THR A 177 18.55 -11.82 -13.06
CA THR A 177 19.20 -10.58 -13.50
C THR A 177 18.34 -9.73 -14.44
N HIS A 178 17.25 -10.28 -14.96
CA HIS A 178 16.28 -9.61 -15.83
C HIS A 178 14.88 -9.60 -15.20
N SER A 179 14.80 -9.38 -13.89
CA SER A 179 13.53 -9.33 -13.16
C SER A 179 12.74 -8.04 -13.46
N THR A 180 11.42 -8.14 -13.33
CA THR A 180 10.50 -6.99 -13.37
C THR A 180 10.09 -6.63 -11.96
N SER A 181 10.45 -5.45 -11.48
CA SER A 181 10.06 -5.01 -10.14
C SER A 181 8.53 -4.91 -10.00
N GLY A 182 8.01 -5.37 -8.88
CA GLY A 182 6.58 -5.43 -8.57
C GLY A 182 5.84 -6.58 -9.22
N TRP A 183 6.50 -7.44 -10.01
CA TRP A 183 5.91 -8.66 -10.53
C TRP A 183 6.18 -9.87 -9.64
N SER A 184 5.16 -10.70 -9.45
CA SER A 184 5.31 -12.05 -8.92
C SER A 184 4.42 -13.07 -9.63
N GLY A 185 4.80 -14.35 -9.61
CA GLY A 185 4.04 -15.40 -10.27
C GLY A 185 2.64 -15.59 -9.68
N ARG A 186 2.50 -15.42 -8.36
CA ARG A 186 1.20 -15.50 -7.68
C ARG A 186 0.41 -14.20 -7.76
N GLY A 187 1.07 -13.07 -7.53
CA GLY A 187 0.40 -11.78 -7.37
C GLY A 187 0.22 -10.99 -8.66
N GLY A 188 0.92 -11.33 -9.75
CA GLY A 188 0.95 -10.53 -10.97
C GLY A 188 1.75 -9.24 -10.80
N LEU A 189 1.52 -8.26 -11.67
CA LEU A 189 2.25 -6.98 -11.69
C LEU A 189 1.55 -5.93 -10.83
N THR A 190 2.24 -5.39 -9.83
CA THR A 190 1.87 -4.16 -9.12
C THR A 190 2.20 -2.93 -9.98
N ARG A 191 1.32 -1.93 -10.00
CA ARG A 191 1.47 -0.70 -10.79
C ARG A 191 1.64 0.53 -9.91
N ASN A 192 2.43 1.51 -10.36
CA ASN A 192 2.60 2.77 -9.66
C ASN A 192 1.29 3.60 -9.71
N PRO A 193 0.74 4.06 -8.57
CA PRO A 193 -0.56 4.73 -8.52
C PRO A 193 -0.53 6.17 -9.05
N TYR A 194 0.65 6.76 -9.28
CA TYR A 194 0.79 8.07 -9.92
C TYR A 194 0.79 7.98 -11.44
N ALA A 195 1.28 6.88 -11.99
CA ALA A 195 1.30 6.60 -13.43
C ALA A 195 1.33 5.07 -13.65
N LEU A 196 0.20 4.51 -14.13
CA LEU A 196 -0.02 3.06 -14.18
C LEU A 196 0.92 2.31 -15.14
N ASP A 197 1.56 3.03 -16.06
CA ASP A 197 2.56 2.56 -17.02
C ASP A 197 4.00 2.66 -16.47
N ARG A 198 4.17 3.10 -15.21
CA ARG A 198 5.48 3.24 -14.56
C ARG A 198 5.72 2.17 -13.50
N ASN A 199 6.99 1.82 -13.38
CA ASN A 199 7.48 0.84 -12.42
C ASN A 199 7.32 1.39 -10.98
N PRO A 200 6.74 0.62 -10.03
CA PRO A 200 6.63 1.02 -8.62
C PRO A 200 7.94 0.85 -7.83
N SER A 201 9.03 0.44 -8.48
CA SER A 201 10.25 -0.10 -7.87
C SER A 201 9.94 -1.33 -7.00
N GLY A 202 10.88 -1.78 -6.18
CA GLY A 202 10.74 -2.98 -5.37
C GLY A 202 11.94 -3.24 -4.47
N SER A 203 11.96 -4.34 -3.72
CA SER A 203 10.99 -5.43 -3.78
C SER A 203 9.70 -5.21 -2.97
N SER A 204 9.62 -4.24 -2.05
CA SER A 204 8.39 -3.93 -1.28
C SER A 204 7.37 -3.10 -2.07
N SER A 205 7.15 -3.48 -3.33
CA SER A 205 6.35 -2.75 -4.31
C SER A 205 4.90 -2.56 -3.83
N GLY A 206 4.22 -3.65 -3.46
CA GLY A 206 2.83 -3.59 -3.00
C GLY A 206 2.69 -2.80 -1.70
N SER A 207 3.64 -2.90 -0.77
CA SER A 207 3.61 -2.12 0.48
C SER A 207 3.66 -0.62 0.21
N ALA A 208 4.56 -0.17 -0.69
CA ALA A 208 4.68 1.24 -1.02
C ALA A 208 3.46 1.77 -1.80
N VAL A 209 3.00 1.01 -2.79
CA VAL A 209 1.81 1.35 -3.57
C VAL A 209 0.55 1.40 -2.70
N ALA A 210 0.39 0.45 -1.78
CA ALA A 210 -0.76 0.41 -0.89
C ALA A 210 -0.84 1.64 0.01
N VAL A 211 0.28 2.12 0.57
CA VAL A 211 0.30 3.36 1.36
C VAL A 211 0.03 4.57 0.46
N ALA A 212 0.70 4.68 -0.70
CA ALA A 212 0.52 5.81 -1.63
C ALA A 212 -0.92 5.92 -2.19
N ALA A 213 -1.61 4.78 -2.31
CA ALA A 213 -2.99 4.71 -2.76
C ALA A 213 -4.01 4.80 -1.62
N ASN A 214 -3.59 5.00 -0.36
CA ASN A 214 -4.44 5.00 0.83
C ASN A 214 -5.24 3.68 0.99
N LEU A 215 -4.63 2.53 0.75
CA LEU A 215 -5.23 1.19 0.94
C LEU A 215 -5.06 0.64 2.36
N CYS A 216 -4.22 1.28 3.17
CA CYS A 216 -4.00 0.98 4.58
C CYS A 216 -3.54 2.27 5.28
N ALA A 217 -3.47 2.25 6.62
CA ALA A 217 -2.90 3.37 7.38
C ALA A 217 -1.36 3.37 7.32
N VAL A 218 -0.76 2.18 7.35
CA VAL A 218 0.69 1.96 7.24
C VAL A 218 0.94 0.54 6.71
N ALA A 219 2.13 0.31 6.15
CA ALA A 219 2.55 -1.02 5.72
C ALA A 219 3.96 -1.38 6.20
N VAL A 220 4.25 -2.68 6.27
CA VAL A 220 5.58 -3.20 6.59
C VAL A 220 6.22 -3.81 5.34
N GLY A 221 7.38 -3.27 4.94
CA GLY A 221 8.25 -3.81 3.91
C GLY A 221 9.48 -4.51 4.48
N THR A 222 10.32 -5.05 3.60
CA THR A 222 11.62 -5.64 3.94
C THR A 222 12.68 -5.16 2.96
N GLU A 223 13.90 -4.93 3.44
CA GLU A 223 15.01 -4.44 2.64
C GLU A 223 16.27 -5.28 2.80
N THR A 224 16.83 -5.72 1.67
CA THR A 224 18.20 -6.22 1.55
C THR A 224 19.11 -5.08 1.06
N ASP A 225 18.75 -4.49 -0.08
CA ASP A 225 19.34 -3.28 -0.64
C ASP A 225 18.23 -2.52 -1.39
N GLY A 226 17.93 -1.29 -0.97
CA GLY A 226 16.94 -0.39 -1.57
C GLY A 226 15.47 -0.81 -1.48
N SER A 227 15.16 -2.03 -1.08
CA SER A 227 13.84 -2.65 -1.20
C SER A 227 12.70 -2.10 -0.33
N ILE A 228 12.98 -1.14 0.57
CA ILE A 228 12.04 -0.26 1.27
C ILE A 228 12.19 1.17 0.73
N VAL A 229 13.40 1.74 0.73
CA VAL A 229 13.60 3.17 0.43
C VAL A 229 13.36 3.53 -1.03
N SER A 230 13.74 2.66 -1.97
CA SER A 230 13.53 2.84 -3.41
C SER A 230 12.04 2.85 -3.78
N PRO A 231 11.23 1.82 -3.47
CA PRO A 231 9.79 1.89 -3.73
C PRO A 231 9.10 2.99 -2.92
N SER A 232 9.60 3.38 -1.75
CA SER A 232 9.04 4.52 -1.02
C SER A 232 9.22 5.84 -1.79
N SER A 233 10.44 6.09 -2.28
CA SER A 233 10.75 7.26 -3.12
C SER A 233 9.93 7.27 -4.41
N THR A 234 9.88 6.15 -5.13
CA THR A 234 9.15 6.02 -6.40
C THR A 234 7.64 6.24 -6.26
N ASN A 235 7.08 5.95 -5.08
CA ASN A 235 5.65 6.10 -4.79
C ASN A 235 5.35 7.29 -3.84
N GLY A 236 6.29 8.23 -3.65
CA GLY A 236 6.04 9.47 -2.91
C GLY A 236 5.59 9.27 -1.46
N ILE A 237 6.13 8.26 -0.77
CA ILE A 237 5.87 7.98 0.65
C ILE A 237 7.17 7.94 1.44
N VAL A 238 7.05 7.97 2.77
CA VAL A 238 8.18 7.76 3.68
C VAL A 238 8.46 6.26 3.82
N GLY A 239 9.73 5.88 3.72
CA GLY A 239 10.23 4.53 4.02
C GLY A 239 11.42 4.60 4.95
N ILE A 240 11.45 3.74 5.96
CA ILE A 240 12.53 3.69 6.95
C ILE A 240 13.12 2.28 6.94
N LYS A 241 14.41 2.18 6.61
CA LYS A 241 15.21 0.98 6.84
C LYS A 241 15.98 1.14 8.16
N PRO A 242 15.67 0.37 9.22
CA PRO A 242 16.41 0.46 10.48
C PRO A 242 17.85 -0.06 10.33
N THR A 243 18.66 0.12 11.36
CA THR A 243 19.94 -0.58 11.51
C THR A 243 19.69 -2.10 11.55
N VAL A 244 20.62 -2.87 10.98
CA VAL A 244 20.61 -4.35 11.05
C VAL A 244 21.06 -4.79 12.43
#